data_AF-A0AAX4HBF6-F1
#
_entry.id   AF-A0AAX4HBF6-F1
#
_cell.length_a   1.000
_cell.length_b   1.000
_cell.length_c   1.000
_cell.angle_alpha   90.00
_cell.angle_beta   90.00
_cell.angle_gamma   90.00
#
_symmetry.space_group_name_H-M   'P 1'
#
loop_
_entity.id
_entity.type
_entity.pdbx_description
1 polymer ?
#
loop_
_entity_poly.entity_id
_entity_poly.type
_entity_poly.pdbx_seq_one_letter_code
_entity_poly.pdbx_strand_id
1 'polypeptide(L)'
;MENNHIYQLLAQPRLYNYSSYLELLPGVDQKEANTLELFSFGDIEHYLKYTDQYLSLDNVLIRKLISLSILSIVSRNVGNEIPLKSILTELHYVPSIEDLEDLLIQMIDMECFHATIDQKKGTVYVQQMLVLRDAFNLETHALLRVLTEEDIEHRSVAWARRVLQSWMDAKISPAKEQLLLEPPAPEDKLVIE
;
A
#
# COMPACT_ATOMS: atom_id res chain seq x y z
N MET A 1 -5.29 26.33 22.78
CA MET A 1 -5.35 25.57 21.52
C MET A 1 -3.97 24.99 21.33
N GLU A 2 -3.75 23.78 21.82
CA GLU A 2 -2.45 23.11 21.72
C GLU A 2 -2.10 22.94 20.25
N ASN A 3 -0.93 23.45 19.86
CA ASN A 3 -0.33 23.20 18.57
C ASN A 3 -0.08 21.71 18.45
N ASN A 4 -1.05 20.96 17.91
CA ASN A 4 -0.88 19.55 17.63
C ASN A 4 0.05 19.42 16.42
N HIS A 5 1.35 19.30 16.69
CA HIS A 5 2.39 19.17 15.67
C HIS A 5 2.15 17.95 14.77
N ILE A 6 1.52 16.89 15.30
CA ILE A 6 1.11 15.71 14.54
C ILE A 6 -0.01 16.06 13.55
N TYR A 7 -1.02 16.82 13.96
CA TYR A 7 -2.05 17.30 13.03
C TYR A 7 -1.42 18.08 11.87
N GLN A 8 -0.51 19.02 12.18
CA GLN A 8 0.17 19.82 11.15
C GLN A 8 0.99 18.95 10.20
N LEU A 9 1.65 17.91 10.72
CA LEU A 9 2.41 16.94 9.93
C LEU A 9 1.50 16.10 9.02
N LEU A 10 0.44 15.50 9.56
CA LEU A 10 -0.48 14.63 8.83
C LEU A 10 -1.29 15.40 7.77
N ALA A 11 -1.61 16.66 8.04
CA ALA A 11 -2.33 17.53 7.12
C ALA A 11 -1.46 18.06 5.97
N GLN A 12 -0.15 17.79 5.95
CA GLN A 12 0.72 18.29 4.88
C GLN A 12 0.28 17.74 3.52
N PRO A 13 0.05 18.61 2.52
CA PRO A 13 -0.23 18.16 1.17
C PRO A 13 1.00 17.42 0.63
N ARG A 14 0.76 16.41 -0.20
CA ARG A 14 1.81 15.61 -0.86
C ARG A 14 2.75 14.78 0.04
N LEU A 15 2.66 14.89 1.36
CA LEU A 15 3.36 13.98 2.27
C LEU A 15 2.55 12.68 2.45
N TYR A 16 3.13 11.52 2.15
CA TYR A 16 2.45 10.23 2.30
C TYR A 16 3.32 9.15 2.97
N ASN A 17 4.52 9.53 3.40
CA ASN A 17 5.44 8.71 4.17
C ASN A 17 5.68 9.36 5.54
N TYR A 18 5.47 8.60 6.60
CA TYR A 18 5.50 9.04 7.98
C TYR A 18 6.43 8.19 8.86
N SER A 19 6.99 7.09 8.33
CA SER A 19 7.86 6.17 9.07
C SER A 19 9.02 6.86 9.78
N SER A 20 9.71 7.78 9.10
CA SER A 20 10.84 8.53 9.69
C SER A 20 10.45 9.40 10.89
N TYR A 21 9.17 9.76 11.00
CA TYR A 21 8.66 10.54 12.12
C TYR A 21 8.26 9.66 13.31
N LEU A 22 8.05 8.35 13.12
CA LEU A 22 7.72 7.43 14.21
C LEU A 22 8.88 7.29 15.22
N GLU A 23 10.11 7.43 14.76
CA GLU A 23 11.33 7.37 15.58
C GLU A 23 11.58 8.66 16.37
N LEU A 24 10.99 9.78 15.91
CA LEU A 24 11.20 11.12 16.45
C LEU A 24 10.20 11.50 17.55
N LEU A 25 9.44 10.53 18.10
CA LEU A 25 8.39 10.77 19.10
C LEU A 25 8.73 10.33 20.55
N PRO A 26 9.92 10.62 21.15
CA PRO A 26 10.06 10.42 22.58
C PRO A 26 9.23 11.46 23.36
N GLY A 27 8.21 11.00 24.08
CA GLY A 27 7.39 11.83 24.98
C GLY A 27 6.08 12.39 24.40
N VAL A 28 5.63 11.87 23.26
CA VAL A 28 4.38 12.24 22.60
C VAL A 28 3.21 11.45 23.19
N ASP A 29 2.00 12.01 23.15
CA ASP A 29 0.80 11.33 23.64
C ASP A 29 0.60 9.97 22.93
N GLN A 30 0.09 8.98 23.67
CA GLN A 30 -0.05 7.63 23.13
C GLN A 30 -0.97 7.62 21.90
N LYS A 31 -2.06 8.40 21.89
CA LYS A 31 -2.98 8.47 20.74
C LYS A 31 -2.36 9.16 19.55
N GLU A 32 -1.51 10.15 19.76
CA GLU A 32 -0.75 10.82 18.72
C GLU A 32 0.21 9.84 18.02
N ALA A 33 0.98 9.07 18.79
CA ALA A 33 1.87 8.04 18.26
C ALA A 33 1.10 6.92 17.53
N ASN A 34 -0.02 6.49 18.09
CA ASN A 34 -0.92 5.51 17.46
C ASN A 34 -1.49 6.03 16.14
N THR A 35 -1.87 7.31 16.08
CA THR A 35 -2.42 7.94 14.87
C THR A 35 -1.35 8.07 13.80
N LEU A 36 -0.11 8.40 14.16
CA LEU A 36 0.99 8.41 13.20
C LEU A 36 1.27 7.00 12.64
N GLU A 37 1.21 5.97 13.49
CA GLU A 37 1.31 4.57 13.06
C GLU A 37 0.20 4.21 12.06
N LEU A 38 -1.05 4.59 12.34
CA LEU A 38 -2.19 4.38 11.46
C LEU A 38 -1.95 5.00 10.07
N PHE A 39 -1.44 6.24 10.01
CA PHE A 39 -1.16 6.91 8.73
C PHE A 39 0.03 6.30 7.99
N SER A 40 0.97 5.69 8.71
CA SER A 40 2.11 4.99 8.11
C SER A 40 1.68 3.63 7.55
N PHE A 41 1.03 2.80 8.37
CA PHE A 41 0.86 1.36 8.09
C PHE A 41 -0.59 0.88 8.07
N GLY A 42 -1.55 1.63 8.58
CA GLY A 42 -2.98 1.27 8.58
C GLY A 42 -3.79 1.90 7.44
N ASP A 43 -5.11 1.88 7.56
CA ASP A 43 -6.03 2.49 6.60
C ASP A 43 -7.33 2.88 7.32
N ILE A 44 -8.32 3.36 6.57
CA ILE A 44 -9.58 3.83 7.14
C ILE A 44 -10.34 2.74 7.91
N GLU A 45 -10.23 1.46 7.53
CA GLU A 45 -10.89 0.38 8.25
C GLU A 45 -10.27 0.16 9.63
N HIS A 46 -8.94 0.23 9.71
CA HIS A 46 -8.23 0.17 10.99
C HIS A 46 -8.60 1.32 11.92
N TYR A 47 -8.78 2.53 11.36
CA TYR A 47 -9.27 3.67 12.14
C TYR A 47 -10.62 3.36 12.79
N LEU A 48 -11.57 2.84 12.01
CA LEU A 48 -12.90 2.47 12.51
C LEU A 48 -12.83 1.34 13.54
N LYS A 49 -12.02 0.31 13.28
CA LYS A 49 -11.83 -0.87 14.13
C LYS A 49 -11.28 -0.52 15.52
N TYR A 50 -10.34 0.43 15.58
CA TYR A 50 -9.66 0.81 16.83
C TYR A 50 -9.85 2.29 17.19
N THR A 51 -11.02 2.87 16.89
CA THR A 51 -11.32 4.31 17.02
C THR A 51 -10.87 4.90 18.37
N ASP A 52 -11.08 4.17 19.47
CA ASP A 52 -10.75 4.63 20.83
C ASP A 52 -9.24 4.81 21.08
N GLN A 53 -8.39 4.19 20.26
CA GLN A 53 -6.94 4.21 20.37
C GLN A 53 -6.30 5.37 19.60
N TYR A 54 -7.07 6.08 18.77
CA TYR A 54 -6.58 7.15 17.90
C TYR A 54 -7.10 8.52 18.33
N LEU A 55 -6.50 9.56 17.75
CA LEU A 55 -7.06 10.91 17.80
C LEU A 55 -8.37 10.96 17.01
N SER A 56 -9.29 11.83 17.44
CA SER A 56 -10.46 12.15 16.63
C SER A 56 -9.99 12.87 15.37
N LEU A 57 -10.27 12.29 14.21
CA LEU A 57 -9.87 12.84 12.93
C LEU A 57 -10.99 13.74 12.40
N ASP A 58 -10.62 14.93 11.96
CA ASP A 58 -11.54 15.81 11.24
C ASP A 58 -11.66 15.39 9.77
N ASN A 59 -12.52 16.09 9.02
CA ASN A 59 -12.75 15.79 7.60
C ASN A 59 -11.46 15.89 6.74
N VAL A 60 -10.48 16.71 7.15
CA VAL A 60 -9.22 16.87 6.40
C VAL A 60 -8.35 15.63 6.57
N LEU A 61 -8.12 15.21 7.81
CA LEU A 61 -7.31 14.02 8.10
C LEU A 61 -8.00 12.72 7.66
N ILE A 62 -9.33 12.64 7.78
CA ILE A 62 -10.10 11.52 7.23
C ILE A 62 -9.90 11.41 5.73
N ARG A 63 -10.04 12.51 4.97
CA ARG A 63 -9.79 12.49 3.52
C ARG A 63 -8.36 12.05 3.20
N LYS A 64 -7.38 12.52 3.96
CA LYS A 64 -5.98 12.10 3.81
C LYS A 64 -5.81 10.59 4.04
N LEU A 65 -6.45 10.04 5.08
CA LEU A 65 -6.40 8.61 5.37
C LEU A 65 -7.09 7.77 4.28
N ILE A 66 -8.20 8.26 3.72
CA ILE A 66 -8.84 7.63 2.55
C ILE A 66 -7.89 7.63 1.35
N SER A 67 -7.21 8.74 1.07
CA SER A 67 -6.19 8.77 0.01
C SER A 67 -5.05 7.77 0.25
N LEU A 68 -4.56 7.63 1.49
CA LEU A 68 -3.56 6.62 1.87
C LEU A 68 -4.07 5.18 1.72
N SER A 69 -5.37 4.98 1.93
CA SER A 69 -6.05 3.71 1.73
C SER A 69 -6.13 3.39 0.24
N ILE A 70 -6.58 4.34 -0.59
CA ILE A 70 -6.59 4.23 -2.07
C ILE A 70 -5.18 3.93 -2.60
N LEU A 71 -4.15 4.63 -2.12
CA LEU A 71 -2.76 4.37 -2.52
C LEU A 71 -2.36 2.91 -2.29
N SER A 72 -2.77 2.31 -1.17
CA SER A 72 -2.48 0.90 -0.86
C SER A 72 -3.21 -0.07 -1.79
N ILE A 73 -4.42 0.27 -2.22
CA ILE A 73 -5.19 -0.55 -3.16
C ILE A 73 -4.57 -0.47 -4.56
N VAL A 74 -4.31 0.74 -5.02
CA VAL A 74 -3.74 1.05 -6.34
C VAL A 74 -2.32 0.47 -6.47
N SER A 75 -1.48 0.59 -5.44
CA SER A 75 -0.11 0.07 -5.46
C SER A 75 -0.02 -1.45 -5.61
N ARG A 76 -1.01 -2.20 -5.11
CA ARG A 76 -1.10 -3.66 -5.28
C ARG A 76 -1.47 -4.08 -6.71
N ASN A 77 -1.98 -3.16 -7.51
CA ASN A 77 -2.59 -3.43 -8.80
C ASN A 77 -1.93 -2.65 -9.96
N VAL A 78 -0.68 -2.21 -9.77
CA VAL A 78 0.10 -1.55 -10.83
C VAL A 78 0.23 -2.48 -12.02
N GLY A 79 -0.08 -1.96 -13.21
CA GLY A 79 -0.11 -2.72 -14.47
C GLY A 79 -1.43 -3.45 -14.75
N ASN A 80 -2.43 -3.34 -13.87
CA ASN A 80 -3.73 -4.00 -14.01
C ASN A 80 -4.90 -2.99 -14.10
N GLU A 81 -6.03 -3.45 -14.67
CA GLU A 81 -7.31 -2.75 -14.59
C GLU A 81 -8.06 -3.19 -13.32
N ILE A 82 -8.57 -2.21 -12.56
CA ILE A 82 -9.30 -2.42 -11.31
C ILE A 82 -10.74 -1.93 -11.49
N PRO A 83 -11.77 -2.73 -11.18
CA PRO A 83 -13.14 -2.23 -11.12
C PRO A 83 -13.31 -1.20 -9.99
N LEU A 84 -13.90 -0.04 -10.29
CA LEU A 84 -14.15 1.01 -9.30
C LEU A 84 -15.04 0.51 -8.15
N LYS A 85 -15.98 -0.39 -8.45
CA LYS A 85 -16.85 -1.04 -7.44
C LYS A 85 -16.04 -1.87 -6.43
N SER A 86 -14.96 -2.50 -6.87
CA SER A 86 -14.09 -3.28 -5.98
C SER A 86 -13.35 -2.37 -5.00
N ILE A 87 -12.82 -1.24 -5.50
CA ILE A 87 -12.18 -0.22 -4.65
C ILE A 87 -13.19 0.36 -3.66
N LEU A 88 -14.39 0.70 -4.12
CA LEU A 88 -15.46 1.23 -3.28
C LEU A 88 -15.84 0.26 -2.15
N THR A 89 -15.90 -1.04 -2.47
CA THR A 89 -16.18 -2.09 -1.49
C THR A 89 -15.08 -2.19 -0.43
N GLU A 90 -13.80 -2.12 -0.81
CA GLU A 90 -12.70 -2.17 0.17
C GLU A 90 -12.64 -0.92 1.06
N LEU A 91 -13.09 0.25 0.60
CA LEU A 91 -12.95 1.49 1.38
C LEU A 91 -14.06 1.68 2.42
N HIS A 92 -15.29 1.19 2.14
CA HIS A 92 -16.53 1.33 2.94
C HIS A 92 -16.94 2.76 3.39
N TYR A 93 -16.05 3.75 3.29
CA TYR A 93 -16.22 5.13 3.76
C TYR A 93 -16.61 6.09 2.63
N VAL A 94 -16.26 5.74 1.39
CA VAL A 94 -16.61 6.55 0.21
C VAL A 94 -18.06 6.20 -0.20
N PRO A 95 -18.98 7.17 -0.27
CA PRO A 95 -20.40 6.86 -0.37
C PRO A 95 -20.86 6.49 -1.79
N SER A 96 -20.15 6.92 -2.83
CA SER A 96 -20.52 6.67 -4.22
C SER A 96 -19.32 6.47 -5.14
N ILE A 97 -19.58 5.93 -6.34
CA ILE A 97 -18.55 5.82 -7.39
C ILE A 97 -18.12 7.20 -7.87
N GLU A 98 -19.04 8.17 -7.94
CA GLU A 98 -18.72 9.55 -8.35
C GLU A 98 -17.73 10.19 -7.39
N ASP A 99 -17.94 10.04 -6.07
CA ASP A 99 -17.01 10.52 -5.06
C ASP A 99 -15.64 9.83 -5.14
N LEU A 100 -15.62 8.53 -5.49
CA LEU A 100 -14.37 7.80 -5.70
C LEU A 100 -13.64 8.30 -6.95
N GLU A 101 -14.34 8.53 -8.05
CA GLU A 101 -13.77 9.09 -9.29
C GLU A 101 -13.16 10.46 -9.03
N ASP A 102 -13.88 11.35 -8.32
CA ASP A 102 -13.38 12.68 -7.94
C ASP A 102 -12.12 12.59 -7.08
N LEU A 103 -12.06 11.65 -6.12
CA LEU A 103 -10.87 11.42 -5.30
C LEU A 103 -9.70 10.89 -6.14
N LEU A 104 -9.95 9.95 -7.06
CA LEU A 104 -8.92 9.43 -7.95
C LEU A 104 -8.37 10.52 -8.87
N ILE A 105 -9.24 11.34 -9.46
CA ILE A 105 -8.85 12.49 -10.29
C ILE A 105 -7.97 13.45 -9.49
N GLN A 106 -8.40 13.83 -8.28
CA GLN A 106 -7.62 14.69 -7.39
C GLN A 106 -6.23 14.10 -7.08
N MET A 107 -6.15 12.79 -6.84
CA MET A 107 -4.88 12.13 -6.56
C MET A 107 -3.97 12.05 -7.80
N ILE A 108 -4.54 11.86 -8.99
CA ILE A 108 -3.80 11.90 -10.26
C ILE A 108 -3.28 13.32 -10.49
N ASP A 109 -4.10 14.35 -10.29
CA ASP A 109 -3.71 15.77 -10.42
C ASP A 109 -2.64 16.19 -9.41
N MET A 110 -2.63 15.56 -8.23
CA MET A 110 -1.58 15.73 -7.22
C MET A 110 -0.30 14.93 -7.52
N GLU A 111 -0.23 14.26 -8.68
CA GLU A 111 0.90 13.43 -9.10
C GLU A 111 1.19 12.28 -8.13
N CYS A 112 0.15 11.67 -7.54
CA CYS A 112 0.34 10.51 -6.68
C CYS A 112 0.65 9.23 -7.48
N PHE A 113 0.01 9.08 -8.64
CA PHE A 113 0.19 7.96 -9.56
C PHE A 113 -0.34 8.35 -10.95
N HIS A 114 0.10 7.61 -11.96
CA HIS A 114 -0.49 7.70 -13.30
C HIS A 114 -1.54 6.59 -13.45
N ALA A 115 -2.77 7.00 -13.77
CA ALA A 115 -3.87 6.10 -14.06
C ALA A 115 -4.75 6.64 -15.20
N THR A 116 -5.50 5.75 -15.83
CA THR A 116 -6.57 6.08 -16.78
C THR A 116 -7.89 5.51 -16.29
N ILE A 117 -8.89 6.37 -16.13
CA ILE A 117 -10.24 5.99 -15.69
C ILE A 117 -11.12 5.78 -16.94
N ASP A 118 -11.71 4.60 -17.08
CA ASP A 118 -12.72 4.30 -18.10
C ASP A 118 -14.10 4.30 -17.43
N GLN A 119 -14.77 5.44 -17.49
CA GLN A 119 -16.10 5.63 -16.89
C GLN A 119 -17.16 4.72 -17.51
N LYS A 120 -17.03 4.33 -18.79
CA LYS A 120 -18.01 3.43 -19.45
C LYS A 120 -17.90 2.01 -18.92
N LYS A 121 -16.68 1.53 -18.68
CA LYS A 121 -16.43 0.22 -18.08
C LYS A 121 -16.51 0.24 -16.55
N GLY A 122 -16.38 1.42 -15.94
CA GLY A 122 -16.28 1.58 -14.49
C GLY A 122 -14.97 0.98 -13.96
N THR A 123 -13.87 1.16 -14.68
CA THR A 123 -12.55 0.62 -14.32
C THR A 123 -11.49 1.72 -14.28
N VAL A 124 -10.42 1.49 -13.52
CA VAL A 124 -9.22 2.31 -13.50
C VAL A 124 -8.01 1.45 -13.85
N TYR A 125 -7.26 1.85 -14.86
CA TYR A 125 -5.98 1.23 -15.23
C TYR A 125 -4.84 2.00 -14.59
N VAL A 126 -4.04 1.34 -13.76
CA VAL A 126 -2.94 1.97 -13.03
C VAL A 126 -1.63 1.71 -13.76
N GLN A 127 -1.02 2.73 -14.37
CA GLN A 127 0.24 2.56 -15.09
C GLN A 127 1.45 2.47 -14.15
N GLN A 128 1.55 3.41 -13.21
CA GLN A 128 2.71 3.50 -12.32
C GLN A 128 2.40 4.36 -11.09
N MET A 129 3.03 4.02 -9.96
CA MET A 129 3.02 4.86 -8.76
C MET A 129 4.11 5.93 -8.87
N LEU A 130 3.80 7.16 -8.46
CA LEU A 130 4.76 8.26 -8.35
C LEU A 130 5.13 8.52 -6.89
N VAL A 131 4.20 8.22 -5.99
CA VAL A 131 4.37 8.29 -4.55
C VAL A 131 4.22 6.91 -3.96
N LEU A 132 5.12 6.57 -3.03
CA LEU A 132 5.04 5.35 -2.25
C LEU A 132 4.66 5.67 -0.82
N ARG A 133 3.82 4.79 -0.25
CA ARG A 133 3.52 4.79 1.18
C ARG A 133 4.61 4.06 1.96
N ASP A 134 4.59 4.21 3.28
CA ASP A 134 5.53 3.47 4.14
C ASP A 134 5.33 1.96 4.03
N ALA A 135 6.45 1.24 4.08
CA ALA A 135 6.50 -0.20 4.21
C ALA A 135 6.98 -0.55 5.62
N PHE A 136 6.29 -1.48 6.27
CA PHE A 136 6.67 -1.95 7.59
C PHE A 136 7.81 -2.97 7.49
N ASN A 137 8.83 -2.75 8.30
CA ASN A 137 9.93 -3.69 8.50
C ASN A 137 10.28 -3.71 9.97
N LEU A 138 10.21 -4.89 10.59
CA LEU A 138 10.51 -5.12 12.00
C LEU A 138 11.98 -4.80 12.35
N GLU A 139 12.89 -4.91 11.38
CA GLU A 139 14.32 -4.61 11.60
C GLU A 139 14.58 -3.10 11.75
N THR A 140 13.73 -2.26 11.15
CA THR A 140 13.92 -0.80 11.12
C THR A 140 12.92 -0.06 11.99
N HIS A 141 11.73 -0.62 12.22
CA HIS A 141 10.67 0.04 12.99
C HIS A 141 10.52 -0.60 14.36
N ALA A 142 10.12 0.21 15.34
CA ALA A 142 9.66 -0.29 16.63
C ALA A 142 8.42 -1.19 16.45
N LEU A 143 8.15 -2.04 17.45
CA LEU A 143 6.95 -2.87 17.51
C LEU A 143 5.69 -2.05 17.21
N LEU A 144 4.75 -2.68 16.49
CA LEU A 144 3.43 -2.11 16.28
C LEU A 144 2.75 -1.84 17.64
N ARG A 145 2.02 -0.73 17.73
CA ARG A 145 1.35 -0.25 18.94
C ARG A 145 -0.10 -0.71 19.00
N VAL A 146 -0.87 -0.42 17.95
CA VAL A 146 -2.29 -0.75 17.84
C VAL A 146 -2.52 -1.79 16.76
N LEU A 147 -1.86 -1.64 15.62
CA LEU A 147 -2.00 -2.55 14.50
C LEU A 147 -1.35 -3.91 14.80
N THR A 148 -1.87 -4.97 14.20
CA THR A 148 -1.26 -6.30 14.23
C THR A 148 -0.51 -6.59 12.93
N GLU A 149 0.33 -7.64 12.89
CA GLU A 149 0.99 -8.05 11.64
C GLU A 149 0.00 -8.42 10.54
N GLU A 150 -1.18 -8.95 10.91
CA GLU A 150 -2.25 -9.30 9.96
C GLU A 150 -2.88 -8.03 9.34
N ASP A 151 -3.10 -7.00 10.15
CA ASP A 151 -3.65 -5.69 9.71
C ASP A 151 -2.75 -5.00 8.65
N ILE A 152 -1.47 -5.36 8.60
CA ILE A 152 -0.46 -4.74 7.71
C ILE A 152 0.17 -5.71 6.72
N GLU A 153 -0.42 -6.88 6.51
CA GLU A 153 0.14 -7.98 5.70
C GLU A 153 0.70 -7.49 4.35
N HIS A 154 -0.10 -6.74 3.60
CA HIS A 154 0.26 -6.22 2.28
C HIS A 154 1.28 -5.08 2.28
N ARG A 155 1.66 -4.59 3.46
CA ARG A 155 2.63 -3.51 3.68
C ARG A 155 3.87 -3.99 4.43
N SER A 156 3.94 -5.29 4.78
CA SER A 156 5.05 -5.90 5.50
C SER A 156 6.12 -6.44 4.55
N VAL A 157 7.36 -5.95 4.72
CA VAL A 157 8.53 -6.45 3.96
C VAL A 157 8.79 -7.92 4.27
N ALA A 158 8.61 -8.33 5.53
CA ALA A 158 8.78 -9.71 5.95
C ALA A 158 7.77 -10.63 5.25
N TRP A 159 6.52 -10.17 5.12
CA TRP A 159 5.50 -10.91 4.40
C TRP A 159 5.81 -11.02 2.90
N ALA A 160 6.15 -9.90 2.25
CA ALA A 160 6.52 -9.89 0.84
C ALA A 160 7.68 -10.86 0.55
N ARG A 161 8.70 -10.92 1.44
CA ARG A 161 9.80 -11.88 1.36
C ARG A 161 9.31 -13.34 1.42
N ARG A 162 8.36 -13.66 2.32
CA ARG A 162 7.78 -15.01 2.45
C ARG A 162 7.00 -15.41 1.20
N VAL A 163 6.20 -14.50 0.65
CA VAL A 163 5.41 -14.75 -0.58
C VAL A 163 6.33 -15.02 -1.76
N LEU A 164 7.35 -14.17 -1.94
CA LEU A 164 8.34 -14.36 -3.01
C LEU A 164 9.10 -15.67 -2.85
N GLN A 165 9.51 -16.03 -1.64
CA GLN A 165 10.18 -17.30 -1.37
C GLN A 165 9.27 -18.49 -1.73
N SER A 166 8.02 -18.47 -1.27
CA SER A 166 7.05 -19.52 -1.61
C SER A 166 6.82 -19.64 -3.13
N TRP A 167 6.75 -18.52 -3.84
CA TRP A 167 6.63 -18.53 -5.30
C TRP A 167 7.89 -19.07 -5.98
N MET A 168 9.09 -18.68 -5.54
CA MET A 168 10.36 -19.20 -6.06
C MET A 168 10.46 -20.71 -5.86
N ASP A 169 10.11 -21.20 -4.67
CA ASP A 169 10.15 -22.63 -4.34
C ASP A 169 9.13 -23.43 -5.18
N ALA A 170 7.96 -22.84 -5.45
CA ALA A 170 6.92 -23.50 -6.23
C ALA A 170 7.14 -23.46 -7.75
N LYS A 171 7.82 -22.43 -8.28
CA LYS A 171 7.91 -22.18 -9.73
C LYS A 171 9.31 -22.28 -10.29
N ILE A 172 10.32 -21.78 -9.58
CA ILE A 172 11.69 -21.70 -10.09
C ILE A 172 12.48 -22.96 -9.75
N SER A 173 12.43 -23.42 -8.48
CA SER A 173 13.18 -24.60 -8.05
C SER A 173 12.88 -25.85 -8.90
N PRO A 174 11.61 -26.18 -9.19
CA PRO A 174 11.29 -27.35 -10.03
C PRO A 174 11.74 -27.18 -11.49
N ALA A 175 11.61 -25.98 -12.06
CA ALA A 175 12.05 -25.71 -13.44
C ALA A 175 13.57 -25.82 -13.58
N LYS A 176 14.32 -25.39 -12.56
CA LYS A 176 15.77 -25.52 -12.50
C LYS A 176 16.21 -26.97 -12.39
N GLU A 177 15.51 -27.79 -11.59
CA GLU A 177 15.77 -29.22 -11.48
C GLU A 177 15.50 -29.95 -12.81
N GLN A 178 14.43 -29.59 -13.53
CA GLN A 178 14.14 -30.13 -14.85
C GLN A 178 15.23 -29.79 -15.88
N LEU A 179 15.69 -28.54 -15.92
CA LEU A 179 16.79 -28.11 -16.81
C LEU A 179 18.12 -28.84 -16.54
N LEU A 180 18.37 -29.24 -15.29
CA LEU A 180 19.57 -30.00 -14.92
C LEU A 180 19.47 -31.49 -15.25
N LEU A 181 18.25 -32.00 -15.44
CA LEU A 181 17.95 -33.40 -15.79
C LEU A 181 17.80 -33.62 -17.31
N GLU A 182 17.63 -32.56 -18.09
CA GLU A 182 17.61 -32.65 -19.55
C GLU A 182 18.99 -33.04 -20.10
N PRO A 183 19.09 -34.10 -20.92
CA PRO A 183 20.35 -34.41 -21.58
C PRO A 183 20.75 -33.26 -22.51
N PRO A 184 22.06 -32.99 -22.68
CA PRO A 184 22.50 -31.95 -23.59
C PRO A 184 21.91 -32.19 -24.98
N ALA A 185 21.45 -31.11 -25.62
CA ALA A 185 20.91 -31.15 -26.98
C ALA A 185 21.88 -31.92 -27.89
N PRO A 186 21.40 -32.83 -28.76
CA PRO A 186 22.27 -33.58 -29.64
C PRO A 186 23.10 -32.60 -30.46
N GLU A 187 24.43 -32.74 -30.40
CA GLU A 187 25.32 -31.98 -31.26
C GLU A 187 24.94 -32.27 -32.71
N ASP A 188 24.46 -31.24 -33.42
CA ASP A 188 24.31 -31.28 -34.87
C ASP A 188 25.69 -31.53 -35.47
N LYS A 189 26.02 -32.80 -35.68
CA LYS A 189 27.15 -33.18 -36.52
C LYS A 189 26.81 -32.72 -37.93
N LEU A 190 27.30 -31.54 -38.27
CA LEU A 190 27.46 -31.08 -39.64
C LEU A 190 28.23 -32.16 -40.40
N VAL A 191 27.48 -33.01 -41.10
CA VAL A 191 28.03 -33.90 -42.12
C VAL A 191 28.43 -32.99 -43.28
N ILE A 192 29.71 -32.65 -43.34
CA ILE A 192 30.29 -32.00 -44.51
C ILE A 192 30.54 -33.13 -45.52
N GLU A 193 29.67 -33.23 -46.53
CA GLU A 193 29.90 -34.05 -47.74
C GLU A 193 30.91 -33.38 -48.68
#